data_AF-A0A2T4T650-F1
#
_entry.id   AF-A0A2T4T650-F1
#
_cell.length_a   1.000
_cell.length_b   1.000
_cell.length_c   1.000
_cell.angle_alpha   90.00
_cell.angle_beta   90.00
_cell.angle_gamma   90.00
#
_symmetry.space_group_name_H-M   'P 1'
#
loop_
_entity.id
_entity.type
_entity.pdbx_description
1 polymer ?
#
loop_
_entity_poly.entity_id
_entity_poly.type
_entity_poly.pdbx_seq_one_letter_code
_entity_poly.pdbx_strand_id
1 'polypeptide(L)'
;MLLANISDTYVRKKDIVKAESYIRKALAGNPSSYTYAILGDIYMQRGDYPKALDYLLKASSSSEAYTREKALTSLFRLKQVMGDWQGSTRVADTLLAFKGKQEEKWRQNNIYEIQNKYDREERERTIYSYRLYTGALVVIFLLVMTVFVFYHKYKTANARRNLLEKHLLVSEYSDRLNKMKLSQSVTNRELNFLRQRMNNMKDKEVEILSNGKLLYESIMGNGNTLYWSNQDFLDFLEYFKLIDMKFINHLDSMYNNLSPRQYLFLIAVERMGKNEAEVGDILAISASSVRSIKSRIKSRRIKG
;
A
#
# COMPACT_ATOMS: atom_id res chain seq x y z
N MET A 1 34.90 -16.93 41.92
CA MET A 1 35.68 -16.48 40.74
C MET A 1 36.70 -15.39 41.07
N LEU A 2 36.31 -14.27 41.71
CA LEU A 2 37.24 -13.16 42.05
C LEU A 2 38.49 -13.60 42.83
N LEU A 3 38.31 -14.37 43.91
CA LEU A 3 39.44 -14.86 44.74
C LEU A 3 40.39 -15.77 43.96
N ALA A 4 39.86 -16.55 43.01
CA ALA A 4 40.66 -17.39 42.13
C ALA A 4 41.46 -16.53 41.14
N ASN A 5 40.86 -15.48 40.55
CA ASN A 5 41.59 -14.53 39.71
C ASN A 5 42.73 -13.85 40.48
N ILE A 6 42.47 -13.40 41.73
CA ILE A 6 43.50 -12.81 42.59
C ILE A 6 44.61 -13.82 42.86
N SER A 7 44.28 -15.06 43.20
CA SER A 7 45.26 -16.13 43.34
C SER A 7 46.11 -16.30 42.07
N ASP A 8 45.49 -16.35 40.89
CA ASP A 8 46.18 -16.48 39.60
C ASP A 8 47.17 -15.33 39.35
N THR A 9 46.81 -14.10 39.75
CA THR A 9 47.75 -12.97 39.65
C THR A 9 48.99 -13.17 40.52
N TYR A 10 48.85 -13.74 41.72
CA TYR A 10 49.98 -14.00 42.61
C TYR A 10 50.81 -15.21 42.14
N VAL A 11 50.17 -16.24 41.56
CA VAL A 11 50.86 -17.35 40.87
C VAL A 11 51.76 -16.83 39.76
N ARG A 12 51.28 -15.90 38.93
CA ARG A 12 52.09 -15.27 37.88
C ARG A 12 53.25 -14.46 38.43
N LYS A 13 53.08 -13.83 39.59
CA LYS A 13 54.12 -13.09 40.32
C LYS A 13 55.09 -13.99 41.10
N LYS A 14 54.90 -15.32 41.06
CA LYS A 14 55.64 -16.32 41.86
C LYS A 14 55.53 -16.11 43.38
N ASP A 15 54.54 -15.36 43.85
CA ASP A 15 54.24 -15.20 45.29
C ASP A 15 53.26 -16.30 45.70
N ILE A 16 53.81 -17.50 45.90
CA ILE A 16 53.04 -18.72 46.18
C ILE A 16 52.28 -18.65 47.51
N VAL A 17 52.86 -18.01 48.52
CA VAL A 17 52.24 -17.87 49.84
C VAL A 17 50.93 -17.08 49.75
N LYS A 18 50.92 -15.95 49.03
CA LYS A 18 49.69 -15.18 48.82
C LYS A 18 48.73 -15.90 47.90
N ALA A 19 49.22 -16.51 46.81
CA ALA A 19 48.37 -17.30 45.91
C ALA A 19 47.58 -18.37 46.69
N GLU A 20 48.23 -19.11 47.57
CA GLU A 20 47.58 -20.12 48.39
C GLU A 20 46.54 -19.57 49.37
N SER A 21 46.83 -18.44 50.00
CA SER A 21 45.88 -17.80 50.91
C SER A 21 44.58 -17.48 50.18
N TYR A 22 44.67 -16.94 48.96
CA TYR A 22 43.50 -16.60 48.15
C TYR A 22 42.82 -17.84 47.53
N ILE A 23 43.58 -18.85 47.09
CA ILE A 23 42.97 -20.06 46.52
C ILE A 23 42.26 -20.90 47.57
N ARG A 24 42.74 -20.94 48.82
CA ARG A 24 42.06 -21.63 49.94
C ARG A 24 40.73 -20.96 50.26
N LYS A 25 40.68 -19.63 50.24
CA LYS A 25 39.40 -18.89 50.36
C LYS A 25 38.48 -19.15 49.18
N ALA A 26 39.01 -19.28 47.96
CA ALA A 26 38.22 -19.62 46.77
C ALA A 26 37.66 -21.06 46.85
N LEU A 27 38.44 -22.00 47.37
CA LEU A 27 38.06 -23.40 47.60
C LEU A 27 36.96 -23.56 48.65
N ALA A 28 37.01 -22.78 49.74
CA ALA A 28 36.04 -22.85 50.83
C ALA A 28 34.63 -22.37 50.45
N GLY A 29 34.51 -21.62 49.36
CA GLY A 29 33.22 -21.25 48.78
C GLY A 29 32.68 -22.36 47.89
N ASN A 30 32.85 -22.20 46.57
CA ASN A 30 32.46 -23.20 45.58
C ASN A 30 33.57 -23.32 44.52
N PRO A 31 34.33 -24.43 44.50
CA PRO A 31 35.45 -24.61 43.58
C PRO A 31 34.97 -24.80 42.14
N SER A 32 35.35 -23.87 41.27
CA SER A 32 35.11 -23.98 39.83
C SER A 32 36.26 -24.71 39.12
N SER A 33 36.03 -25.13 37.87
CA SER A 33 37.10 -25.66 36.99
C SER A 33 38.30 -24.72 36.89
N TYR A 34 38.07 -23.40 36.94
CA TYR A 34 39.13 -22.40 36.98
C TYR A 34 39.93 -22.41 38.29
N THR A 35 39.25 -22.68 39.41
CA THR A 35 39.90 -22.86 40.72
C THR A 35 40.83 -24.08 40.69
N TYR A 36 40.41 -25.18 40.06
CA TYR A 36 41.26 -26.35 39.85
C TYR A 36 42.46 -26.05 38.93
N ALA A 37 42.28 -25.25 37.87
CA ALA A 37 43.39 -24.86 36.99
C ALA A 37 44.51 -24.14 37.78
N ILE A 38 44.12 -23.22 38.66
CA ILE A 38 45.06 -22.45 39.49
C ILE A 38 45.73 -23.32 40.55
N LEU A 39 44.99 -24.25 41.17
CA LEU A 39 45.61 -25.23 42.08
C LEU A 39 46.65 -26.07 41.37
N GLY A 40 46.36 -26.49 40.14
CA GLY A 40 47.30 -27.12 39.24
C GLY A 40 48.60 -26.35 39.10
N ASP A 41 48.51 -25.07 38.76
CA ASP A 41 49.68 -24.18 38.64
C ASP A 41 50.43 -24.01 39.98
N ILE A 42 49.73 -23.88 41.11
CA ILE A 42 50.33 -23.75 42.45
C ILE A 42 51.12 -25.02 42.82
N TYR A 43 50.53 -26.20 42.65
CA TYR A 43 51.21 -27.46 42.93
C TYR A 43 52.37 -27.73 41.98
N MET A 44 52.26 -27.30 40.71
CA MET A 44 53.36 -27.35 39.75
C MET A 44 54.54 -26.47 40.18
N GLN A 45 54.30 -25.24 40.65
CA GLN A 45 55.36 -24.36 41.17
C GLN A 45 56.01 -24.89 42.46
N ARG A 46 55.28 -25.68 43.24
CA ARG A 46 55.78 -26.36 44.45
C ARG A 46 56.56 -27.64 44.17
N GLY A 47 56.54 -28.14 42.94
CA GLY A 47 57.14 -29.42 42.57
C GLY A 47 56.27 -30.65 42.90
N ASP A 48 55.04 -30.48 43.39
CA ASP A 48 54.09 -31.58 43.62
C ASP A 48 53.34 -31.89 42.31
N TYR A 49 54.07 -32.47 41.36
CA TYR A 49 53.58 -32.77 40.02
C TYR A 49 52.39 -33.74 39.98
N PRO A 50 52.28 -34.77 40.85
CA PRO A 50 51.11 -35.64 40.88
C PRO A 50 49.81 -34.88 41.22
N LYS A 51 49.83 -34.00 42.22
CA LYS A 51 48.66 -33.17 42.53
C LYS A 51 48.37 -32.15 41.45
N ALA A 52 49.41 -31.56 40.88
CA ALA A 52 49.26 -30.64 39.74
C ALA A 52 48.52 -31.33 38.58
N LEU A 53 48.89 -32.57 38.26
CA LEU A 53 48.27 -33.35 37.20
C LEU A 53 46.78 -33.60 37.45
N ASP A 54 46.41 -34.07 38.66
CA ASP A 54 45.01 -34.34 39.03
C ASP A 54 44.12 -33.08 38.87
N TYR A 55 44.56 -31.95 39.45
CA TYR A 55 43.79 -30.71 39.38
C TYR A 55 43.69 -30.15 37.96
N LEU A 56 44.76 -30.25 37.18
CA LEU A 56 44.75 -29.77 35.80
C LEU A 56 43.90 -30.64 34.87
N LEU A 57 43.82 -31.96 35.11
CA LEU A 57 42.91 -32.85 34.38
C LEU A 57 41.44 -32.55 34.68
N LYS A 58 41.11 -32.23 35.94
CA LYS A 58 39.77 -31.76 36.31
C LYS A 58 39.41 -30.43 35.65
N ALA A 59 40.38 -29.54 35.46
CA ALA A 59 40.15 -28.25 34.82
C ALA A 59 40.06 -28.34 33.29
N SER A 60 40.74 -29.29 32.65
CA SER A 60 40.77 -29.44 31.18
C SER A 60 39.47 -30.01 30.60
N SER A 61 38.58 -30.56 31.43
CA SER A 61 37.23 -30.96 31.04
C SER A 61 36.21 -29.81 31.08
N SER A 62 36.63 -28.60 31.46
CA SER A 62 35.74 -27.42 31.54
C SER A 62 35.08 -27.10 30.20
N SER A 63 33.80 -26.73 30.25
CA SER A 63 33.06 -26.16 29.11
C SER A 63 33.47 -24.71 28.81
N GLU A 64 34.01 -24.01 29.80
CA GLU A 64 34.52 -22.64 29.65
C GLU A 64 35.83 -22.64 28.85
N ALA A 65 35.80 -21.99 27.69
CA ALA A 65 36.92 -21.99 26.75
C ALA A 65 38.23 -21.49 27.37
N TYR A 66 38.17 -20.37 28.09
CA TYR A 66 39.33 -19.77 28.75
C TYR A 66 39.96 -20.71 29.80
N THR A 67 39.12 -21.28 30.66
CA THR A 67 39.55 -22.22 31.71
C THR A 67 40.17 -23.48 31.11
N ARG A 68 39.56 -24.03 30.06
CA ARG A 68 40.05 -25.20 29.34
C ARG A 68 41.40 -24.94 28.67
N GLU A 69 41.54 -23.80 27.99
CA GLU A 69 42.80 -23.39 27.35
C GLU A 69 43.93 -23.23 28.36
N LYS A 70 43.66 -22.55 29.49
CA LYS A 70 44.62 -22.38 30.59
C LYS A 70 45.05 -23.72 31.16
N ALA A 71 44.11 -24.62 31.41
CA ALA A 71 44.38 -25.95 31.93
C ALA A 71 45.25 -26.77 30.96
N LEU A 72 44.91 -26.81 29.67
CA LEU A 72 45.70 -27.49 28.64
C LEU A 72 47.12 -26.91 28.50
N THR A 73 47.25 -25.59 28.53
CA THR A 73 48.56 -24.90 28.51
C THR A 73 49.41 -25.27 29.72
N SER A 74 48.78 -25.43 30.88
CA SER A 74 49.47 -25.78 32.12
C SER A 74 49.80 -27.27 32.18
N LEU A 75 48.94 -28.13 31.64
CA LEU A 75 49.22 -29.56 31.43
C LEU A 75 50.41 -29.76 30.49
N PHE A 76 50.47 -29.01 29.40
CA PHE A 76 51.59 -29.03 28.46
C PHE A 76 52.90 -28.76 29.20
N ARG A 77 52.98 -27.63 29.94
CA ARG A 77 54.16 -27.27 30.73
C ARG A 77 54.50 -28.32 31.79
N LEU A 78 53.49 -28.83 32.51
CA LEU A 78 53.68 -29.87 33.52
C LEU A 78 54.30 -31.13 32.93
N LYS A 79 53.81 -31.57 31.77
CA LYS A 79 54.32 -32.76 31.06
C LYS A 79 55.78 -32.59 30.62
N GLN A 80 56.16 -31.40 30.15
CA GLN A 80 57.57 -31.08 29.85
C GLN A 80 58.45 -31.17 31.10
N VAL A 81 58.01 -30.56 32.21
CA VAL A 81 58.79 -30.57 33.48
C VAL A 81 58.92 -31.99 34.06
N MET A 82 57.91 -32.84 33.86
CA MET A 82 57.96 -34.26 34.24
C MET A 82 58.81 -35.13 33.30
N GLY A 83 59.32 -34.59 32.18
CA GLY A 83 60.04 -35.35 31.15
C GLY A 83 59.15 -36.24 30.27
N ASP A 84 57.83 -36.14 30.39
CA ASP A 84 56.85 -36.86 29.56
C ASP A 84 56.62 -36.12 28.23
N TRP A 85 57.62 -36.17 27.36
CA TRP A 85 57.59 -35.48 26.06
C TRP A 85 56.46 -35.99 25.16
N GLN A 86 56.19 -37.30 25.18
CA GLN A 86 55.11 -37.88 24.37
C GLN A 86 53.73 -37.40 24.85
N GLY A 87 53.51 -37.36 26.17
CA GLY A 87 52.30 -36.77 26.76
C GLY A 87 52.18 -35.27 26.48
N SER A 88 53.29 -34.54 26.53
CA SER A 88 53.34 -33.12 26.19
C SER A 88 52.91 -32.86 24.75
N THR A 89 53.40 -33.64 23.78
CA THR A 89 53.00 -33.49 22.37
C THR A 89 51.50 -33.73 22.18
N ARG A 90 50.93 -34.76 22.80
CA ARG A 90 49.47 -35.01 22.72
C ARG A 90 48.65 -33.85 23.28
N VAL A 91 49.11 -33.24 24.38
CA VAL A 91 48.44 -32.07 24.95
C VAL A 91 48.58 -30.86 24.03
N ALA A 92 49.74 -30.68 23.37
CA ALA A 92 49.94 -29.63 22.37
C ALA A 92 48.99 -29.78 21.18
N ASP A 93 48.86 -30.99 20.63
CA ASP A 93 47.93 -31.28 19.53
C ASP A 93 46.48 -30.97 19.94
N THR A 94 46.10 -31.36 21.15
CA THR A 94 44.77 -31.08 21.72
C THR A 94 44.54 -29.56 21.85
N LEU A 95 45.55 -28.81 22.31
CA LEU A 95 45.49 -27.37 22.46
C LEU A 95 45.38 -26.65 21.10
N LEU A 96 46.13 -27.09 20.09
CA LEU A 96 46.07 -26.55 18.73
C LEU A 96 44.71 -26.81 18.08
N ALA A 97 44.20 -28.05 18.18
CA ALA A 97 42.87 -28.40 17.68
C ALA A 97 41.76 -27.59 18.38
N PHE A 98 41.88 -27.39 19.70
CA PHE A 98 40.96 -26.57 20.46
C PHE A 98 40.97 -25.11 19.99
N LYS A 99 42.16 -24.50 19.80
CA LYS A 99 42.29 -23.12 19.32
C LYS A 99 41.75 -22.94 17.90
N GLY A 100 42.08 -23.86 16.99
CA GLY A 100 41.55 -23.82 15.62
C GLY A 100 40.02 -23.88 15.59
N LYS A 101 39.40 -24.73 16.41
CA LYS A 101 37.93 -24.79 16.52
C LYS A 101 37.33 -23.50 17.09
N GLN A 102 37.98 -22.87 18.07
CA GLN A 102 37.53 -21.61 18.65
C GLN A 102 37.62 -20.46 17.64
N GLU A 103 38.71 -20.40 16.87
CA GLU A 103 38.89 -19.42 15.80
C GLU A 103 37.85 -19.59 14.69
N GLU A 104 37.56 -20.82 14.27
CA GLU A 104 36.51 -21.12 13.31
C GLU A 104 35.15 -20.57 13.78
N LYS A 105 34.79 -20.86 15.04
CA LYS A 105 33.53 -20.39 15.62
C LYS A 105 33.47 -18.87 15.69
N TRP A 106 34.58 -18.22 16.08
CA TRP A 106 34.67 -16.77 16.13
C TRP A 106 34.50 -16.16 14.72
N ARG A 107 35.17 -16.73 13.72
CA ARG A 107 35.08 -16.27 12.33
C ARG A 107 33.67 -16.43 11.77
N GLN A 108 33.01 -17.56 12.03
CA GLN A 108 31.63 -17.80 11.61
C GLN A 108 30.66 -16.81 12.27
N ASN A 109 30.77 -16.60 13.58
CA ASN A 109 29.94 -15.63 14.29
C ASN A 109 30.14 -14.21 13.77
N ASN A 110 31.39 -13.79 13.55
CA ASN A 110 31.70 -12.46 13.04
C ASN A 110 31.15 -12.23 11.63
N ILE A 111 31.25 -13.23 10.73
CA ILE A 111 30.63 -13.17 9.40
C ILE A 111 29.12 -13.02 9.51
N TYR A 112 28.47 -13.79 10.38
CA TYR A 112 27.02 -13.73 10.58
C TYR A 112 26.56 -12.37 11.15
N GLU A 113 27.30 -11.82 12.11
CA GLU A 113 27.02 -10.49 12.66
C GLU A 113 27.16 -9.39 11.62
N ILE A 114 28.20 -9.43 10.80
CA ILE A 114 28.42 -8.48 9.69
C ILE A 114 27.27 -8.57 8.68
N GLN A 115 26.90 -9.78 8.26
CA GLN A 115 25.80 -9.98 7.31
C GLN A 115 24.47 -9.43 7.86
N ASN A 116 24.13 -9.78 9.09
CA ASN A 116 22.91 -9.29 9.73
C ASN A 116 22.86 -7.77 9.86
N LYS A 117 24.01 -7.14 10.12
CA LYS A 117 24.12 -5.68 10.17
C LYS A 117 23.87 -5.08 8.80
N TYR A 118 24.49 -5.61 7.75
CA TYR A 118 24.30 -5.16 6.37
C TYR A 118 22.84 -5.33 5.91
N ASP A 119 22.26 -6.51 6.11
CA ASP A 119 20.87 -6.81 5.76
C ASP A 119 19.87 -5.92 6.52
N ARG A 120 20.21 -5.47 7.74
CA ARG A 120 19.40 -4.52 8.51
C ARG A 120 19.50 -3.12 7.91
N GLU A 121 20.71 -2.64 7.66
CA GLU A 121 20.95 -1.30 7.10
C GLU A 121 20.33 -1.15 5.69
N GLU A 122 20.42 -2.17 4.84
CA GLU A 122 19.79 -2.17 3.51
C GLU A 122 18.26 -2.16 3.59
N ARG A 123 17.68 -2.96 4.50
CA ARG A 123 16.24 -2.94 4.77
C ARG A 123 15.76 -1.60 5.31
N GLU A 124 16.52 -0.96 6.20
CA GLU A 124 16.15 0.35 6.73
C GLU A 124 16.18 1.43 5.64
N ARG A 125 17.19 1.41 4.76
CA ARG A 125 17.27 2.33 3.61
C ARG A 125 16.10 2.16 2.65
N THR A 126 15.74 0.91 2.32
CA THR A 126 14.60 0.63 1.44
C THR A 126 13.28 1.01 2.09
N ILE A 127 13.06 0.68 3.38
CA ILE A 127 11.86 1.11 4.12
C ILE A 127 11.76 2.64 4.16
N TYR A 128 12.87 3.34 4.36
CA TYR A 128 12.90 4.80 4.37
C TYR A 128 12.49 5.40 3.03
N SER A 129 13.03 4.88 1.91
CA SER A 129 12.63 5.35 0.58
C SER A 129 11.16 5.05 0.28
N TYR A 130 10.65 3.85 0.60
CA TYR A 130 9.23 3.54 0.46
C TYR A 130 8.32 4.44 1.32
N ARG A 131 8.72 4.79 2.54
CA ARG A 131 7.97 5.75 3.39
C ARG A 131 7.92 7.14 2.78
N LEU A 132 9.03 7.62 2.19
CA LEU A 132 9.05 8.89 1.48
C LEU A 132 8.13 8.88 0.25
N TYR A 133 8.20 7.84 -0.57
CA TYR A 133 7.35 7.70 -1.77
C TYR A 133 5.86 7.61 -1.42
N THR A 134 5.51 6.79 -0.42
CA THR A 134 4.11 6.65 0.02
C THR A 134 3.58 7.95 0.65
N GLY A 135 4.40 8.64 1.44
CA GLY A 135 4.06 9.97 1.98
C GLY A 135 3.80 11.00 0.88
N ALA A 136 4.67 11.08 -0.13
CA ALA A 136 4.49 11.98 -1.26
C ALA A 136 3.20 11.68 -2.05
N LEU A 137 2.88 10.38 -2.25
CA LEU A 137 1.66 9.96 -2.94
C LEU A 137 0.40 10.36 -2.17
N VAL A 138 0.39 10.24 -0.84
CA VAL A 138 -0.71 10.72 0.00
C VAL A 138 -0.88 12.23 -0.09
N VAL A 139 0.21 13.00 -0.10
CA VAL A 139 0.15 14.47 -0.25
C VAL A 139 -0.43 14.84 -1.63
N ILE A 140 0.02 14.19 -2.70
CA ILE A 140 -0.52 14.41 -4.05
C ILE A 140 -2.02 14.06 -4.09
N PHE A 141 -2.43 12.95 -3.48
CA PHE A 141 -3.83 12.55 -3.39
C PHE A 141 -4.68 13.60 -2.64
N LEU A 142 -4.18 14.13 -1.52
CA LEU A 142 -4.85 15.20 -0.78
C LEU A 142 -4.96 16.48 -1.61
N LEU A 143 -3.92 16.85 -2.36
CA LEU A 143 -3.97 18.00 -3.28
C LEU A 143 -5.03 17.81 -4.37
N VAL A 144 -5.09 16.63 -5.00
CA VAL A 144 -6.12 16.31 -6.00
C VAL A 144 -7.53 16.38 -5.38
N MET A 145 -7.71 15.85 -4.17
CA MET A 145 -8.98 15.92 -3.45
C MET A 145 -9.39 17.36 -3.14
N THR A 146 -8.44 18.22 -2.72
CA THR A 146 -8.76 19.65 -2.49
C THR A 146 -9.18 20.34 -3.79
N VAL A 147 -8.45 20.16 -4.89
CA VAL A 147 -8.82 20.71 -6.20
C VAL A 147 -10.19 20.20 -6.64
N PHE A 148 -10.49 18.91 -6.44
CA PHE A 148 -11.78 18.33 -6.75
C PHE A 148 -12.92 18.96 -5.94
N VAL A 149 -12.72 19.16 -4.63
CA VAL A 149 -13.70 19.85 -3.77
C VAL A 149 -13.90 21.30 -4.22
N PHE A 150 -12.83 22.03 -4.52
CA PHE A 150 -12.92 23.40 -5.04
C PHE A 150 -13.64 23.47 -6.38
N TYR A 151 -13.33 22.57 -7.31
CA TYR A 151 -14.01 22.44 -8.59
C TYR A 151 -15.51 22.19 -8.41
N HIS A 152 -15.87 21.26 -7.52
CA HIS A 152 -17.27 20.97 -7.24
C HIS A 152 -17.97 22.18 -6.61
N LYS A 153 -17.37 22.82 -5.61
CA LYS A 153 -17.94 24.04 -4.99
C LYS A 153 -18.11 25.17 -6.01
N TYR A 154 -17.13 25.39 -6.88
CA TYR A 154 -17.20 26.38 -7.95
C TYR A 154 -18.34 26.08 -8.92
N LYS A 155 -18.45 24.83 -9.39
CA LYS A 155 -19.51 24.38 -10.31
C LYS A 155 -20.90 24.53 -9.68
N THR A 156 -21.07 24.09 -8.42
CA THR A 156 -22.35 24.21 -7.71
C THR A 156 -22.71 25.67 -7.45
N ALA A 157 -21.74 26.52 -7.08
CA ALA A 157 -21.98 27.95 -6.88
C ALA A 157 -22.44 28.63 -8.18
N ASN A 158 -21.80 28.33 -9.32
CA ASN A 158 -22.19 28.88 -10.60
C ASN A 158 -23.60 28.42 -11.02
N ALA A 159 -23.93 27.14 -10.84
CA ALA A 159 -25.28 26.62 -11.10
C ALA A 159 -26.34 27.30 -10.23
N ARG A 160 -26.06 27.52 -8.94
CA ARG A 160 -26.95 28.26 -8.03
C ARG A 160 -27.14 29.72 -8.48
N ARG A 161 -26.07 30.41 -8.90
CA ARG A 161 -26.15 31.79 -9.41
C ARG A 161 -27.05 31.89 -10.64
N ASN A 162 -26.86 31.00 -11.62
CA ASN A 162 -27.70 30.97 -12.83
C ASN A 162 -29.17 30.67 -12.51
N LEU A 163 -29.43 29.80 -11.52
CA LEU A 163 -30.78 29.48 -11.08
C LEU A 163 -31.44 30.68 -10.37
N LEU A 164 -30.69 31.35 -9.47
CA LEU A 164 -31.12 32.57 -8.79
C LEU A 164 -31.45 33.68 -9.79
N GLU A 165 -30.59 33.91 -10.79
CA GLU A 165 -30.83 34.89 -11.85
C GLU A 165 -32.11 34.59 -12.63
N LYS A 166 -32.32 33.32 -13.00
CA LYS A 166 -33.58 32.88 -13.65
C LYS A 166 -34.80 33.13 -12.76
N HIS A 167 -34.74 32.80 -11.47
CA HIS A 167 -35.84 33.05 -10.54
C HIS A 167 -36.12 34.54 -10.34
N LEU A 168 -35.07 35.37 -10.27
CA LEU A 168 -35.18 36.81 -10.07
C LEU A 168 -35.79 37.49 -11.30
N LEU A 169 -35.35 37.10 -12.51
CA LEU A 169 -35.97 37.53 -13.76
C LEU A 169 -37.45 37.15 -13.83
N VAL A 170 -37.80 35.90 -13.53
CA VAL A 170 -39.19 35.44 -13.51
C VAL A 170 -40.03 36.22 -12.51
N SER A 171 -39.49 36.49 -11.32
CA SER A 171 -40.17 37.29 -10.28
C SER A 171 -40.32 38.75 -10.68
N GLU A 172 -39.32 39.35 -11.32
CA GLU A 172 -39.42 40.71 -11.82
C GLU A 172 -40.48 40.82 -12.92
N TYR A 173 -40.50 39.85 -13.83
CA TYR A 173 -41.51 39.79 -14.88
C TYR A 173 -42.91 39.58 -14.31
N SER A 174 -43.08 38.76 -13.26
CA SER A 174 -44.39 38.58 -12.62
C SER A 174 -44.86 39.83 -11.89
N ASP A 175 -43.97 40.54 -11.20
CA ASP A 175 -44.30 41.78 -10.48
C ASP A 175 -44.65 42.93 -11.45
N ARG A 176 -43.90 43.06 -12.55
CA ARG A 176 -44.24 44.00 -13.64
C ARG A 176 -45.60 43.65 -14.26
N LEU A 177 -45.89 42.37 -14.49
CA LEU A 177 -47.21 41.92 -14.98
C LEU A 177 -48.35 42.27 -14.03
N ASN A 178 -48.13 42.14 -12.72
CA ASN A 178 -49.12 42.50 -11.71
C ASN A 178 -49.35 44.02 -11.67
N LYS A 179 -48.27 44.82 -11.68
CA LYS A 179 -48.36 46.29 -11.75
C LYS A 179 -49.06 46.78 -13.02
N MET A 180 -48.77 46.16 -14.16
CA MET A 180 -49.42 46.47 -15.45
C MET A 180 -50.89 46.05 -15.49
N LYS A 181 -51.29 44.97 -14.79
CA LYS A 181 -52.72 44.61 -14.61
C LYS A 181 -53.48 45.63 -13.76
N LEU A 182 -52.83 46.22 -12.76
CA LEU A 182 -53.40 47.24 -11.88
C LEU A 182 -53.46 48.62 -12.54
N SER A 183 -52.54 48.97 -13.44
CA SER A 183 -52.58 50.20 -14.24
C SER A 183 -53.43 50.01 -15.49
N GLN A 184 -54.70 50.41 -15.44
CA GLN A 184 -55.70 50.12 -16.47
C GLN A 184 -55.51 50.85 -17.83
N SER A 185 -54.32 51.40 -18.15
CA SER A 185 -54.17 52.34 -19.28
C SER A 185 -52.84 52.36 -20.07
N VAL A 186 -52.02 51.29 -20.13
CA VAL A 186 -50.84 51.30 -21.04
C VAL A 186 -50.75 50.05 -21.91
N THR A 187 -51.01 50.28 -23.20
CA THR A 187 -50.75 49.49 -24.44
C THR A 187 -50.55 47.98 -24.33
N ASN A 188 -51.60 47.23 -24.70
CA ASN A 188 -51.62 45.78 -24.99
C ASN A 188 -50.42 45.21 -25.78
N ARG A 189 -49.67 46.04 -26.52
CA ARG A 189 -48.51 45.60 -27.34
C ARG A 189 -47.30 45.15 -26.52
N GLU A 190 -46.91 45.89 -25.48
CA GLU A 190 -45.74 45.53 -24.65
C GLU A 190 -46.04 44.31 -23.76
N LEU A 191 -47.26 44.22 -23.24
CA LEU A 191 -47.74 43.05 -22.50
C LEU A 191 -47.75 41.79 -23.39
N ASN A 192 -48.16 41.93 -24.65
CA ASN A 192 -48.12 40.84 -25.63
C ASN A 192 -46.68 40.46 -26.00
N PHE A 193 -45.76 41.42 -26.15
CA PHE A 193 -44.35 41.11 -26.46
C PHE A 193 -43.66 40.33 -25.33
N LEU A 194 -43.88 40.71 -24.07
CA LEU A 194 -43.35 39.97 -22.92
C LEU A 194 -43.99 38.58 -22.77
N ARG A 195 -45.30 38.46 -22.95
CA ARG A 195 -45.97 37.15 -23.03
C ARG A 195 -45.43 36.30 -24.17
N GLN A 196 -45.20 36.91 -25.33
CA GLN A 196 -44.65 36.23 -26.51
C GLN A 196 -43.21 35.79 -26.28
N ARG A 197 -42.39 36.52 -25.52
CA ARG A 197 -41.01 36.08 -25.21
C ARG A 197 -40.97 34.94 -24.18
N MET A 198 -41.87 34.96 -23.20
CA MET A 198 -42.08 33.83 -22.28
C MET A 198 -42.64 32.61 -23.01
N ASN A 199 -43.64 32.84 -23.88
CA ASN A 199 -44.18 31.82 -24.78
C ASN A 199 -43.08 31.30 -25.69
N ASN A 200 -42.31 32.12 -26.41
CA ASN A 200 -41.19 31.66 -27.25
C ASN A 200 -40.18 30.75 -26.53
N MET A 201 -39.91 30.97 -25.23
CA MET A 201 -39.07 30.05 -24.45
C MET A 201 -39.78 28.72 -24.13
N LYS A 202 -41.08 28.76 -23.79
CA LYS A 202 -41.92 27.56 -23.65
C LYS A 202 -42.20 26.87 -24.99
N ASP A 203 -42.35 27.64 -26.05
CA ASP A 203 -42.63 27.21 -27.41
C ASP A 203 -41.41 26.52 -27.98
N LYS A 204 -40.19 26.96 -27.63
CA LYS A 204 -38.96 26.23 -27.96
C LYS A 204 -38.89 24.86 -27.25
N GLU A 205 -39.34 24.78 -26.00
CA GLU A 205 -39.42 23.51 -25.27
C GLU A 205 -40.54 22.62 -25.82
N VAL A 206 -41.68 23.20 -26.18
CA VAL A 206 -42.78 22.53 -26.88
C VAL A 206 -42.38 22.11 -28.29
N GLU A 207 -41.56 22.89 -29.00
CA GLU A 207 -41.03 22.59 -30.33
C GLU A 207 -40.07 21.41 -30.27
N ILE A 208 -39.13 21.39 -29.31
CA ILE A 208 -38.25 20.23 -29.06
C ILE A 208 -39.10 18.96 -28.79
N LEU A 209 -40.11 19.06 -27.94
CA LEU A 209 -40.99 17.93 -27.63
C LEU A 209 -41.89 17.54 -28.81
N SER A 210 -42.36 18.51 -29.61
CA SER A 210 -43.17 18.28 -30.81
C SER A 210 -42.36 17.61 -31.92
N ASN A 211 -41.16 18.10 -32.19
CA ASN A 211 -40.23 17.49 -33.13
C ASN A 211 -39.84 16.09 -32.65
N GLY A 212 -39.49 15.95 -31.38
CA GLY A 212 -39.21 14.64 -30.76
C GLY A 212 -40.37 13.65 -30.89
N LYS A 213 -41.62 14.13 -30.74
CA LYS A 213 -42.82 13.33 -30.95
C LYS A 213 -42.96 12.88 -32.40
N LEU A 214 -42.81 13.78 -33.38
CA LEU A 214 -42.88 13.44 -34.81
C LEU A 214 -41.82 12.41 -35.20
N LEU A 215 -40.61 12.57 -34.66
CA LEU A 215 -39.51 11.62 -34.86
C LEU A 215 -39.84 10.26 -34.23
N TYR A 216 -40.42 10.24 -33.02
CA TYR A 216 -40.85 9.01 -32.37
C TYR A 216 -41.96 8.29 -33.15
N GLU A 217 -42.97 9.02 -33.61
CA GLU A 217 -44.06 8.48 -34.43
C GLU A 217 -43.54 7.97 -35.78
N SER A 218 -42.58 8.68 -36.39
CA SER A 218 -41.89 8.24 -37.61
C SER A 218 -41.19 6.89 -37.41
N ILE A 219 -40.42 6.72 -36.33
CA ILE A 219 -39.77 5.43 -36.04
C ILE A 219 -40.78 4.32 -35.75
N MET A 220 -41.86 4.61 -35.02
CA MET A 220 -42.95 3.65 -34.80
C MET A 220 -43.65 3.26 -36.11
N GLY A 221 -43.70 4.18 -37.09
CA GLY A 221 -44.19 3.96 -38.45
C GLY A 221 -43.18 3.32 -39.42
N ASN A 222 -42.08 2.74 -38.93
CA ASN A 222 -40.97 2.16 -39.71
C ASN A 222 -40.19 3.19 -40.57
N GLY A 223 -40.20 4.46 -40.18
CA GLY A 223 -39.29 5.48 -40.71
C GLY A 223 -37.83 5.23 -40.29
N ASN A 224 -36.90 5.93 -40.93
CA ASN A 224 -35.46 5.79 -40.67
C ASN A 224 -34.76 7.12 -40.36
N THR A 225 -33.53 7.02 -39.84
CA THR A 225 -32.74 8.17 -39.40
C THR A 225 -31.81 8.75 -40.47
N LEU A 226 -32.01 8.44 -41.77
CA LEU A 226 -31.07 8.83 -42.83
C LEU A 226 -30.84 10.35 -42.89
N TYR A 227 -31.89 11.13 -42.63
CA TYR A 227 -31.86 12.59 -42.67
C TYR A 227 -31.79 13.25 -41.28
N TRP A 228 -31.61 12.48 -40.22
CA TRP A 228 -31.55 13.03 -38.87
C TRP A 228 -30.23 13.75 -38.63
N SER A 229 -30.32 15.00 -38.19
CA SER A 229 -29.24 15.75 -37.58
C SER A 229 -28.98 15.27 -36.14
N ASN A 230 -27.88 15.71 -35.53
CA ASN A 230 -27.63 15.41 -34.11
C ASN A 230 -28.70 16.00 -33.19
N GLN A 231 -29.34 17.12 -33.58
CA GLN A 231 -30.42 17.72 -32.80
C GLN A 231 -31.67 16.83 -32.81
N ASP A 232 -31.99 16.20 -33.95
CA ASP A 232 -33.15 15.30 -34.05
C ASP A 232 -33.01 14.09 -33.11
N PHE A 233 -31.80 13.54 -32.97
CA PHE A 233 -31.55 12.49 -31.98
C PHE A 233 -31.75 12.98 -30.54
N LEU A 234 -31.43 14.24 -30.23
CA LEU A 234 -31.64 14.81 -28.90
C LEU A 234 -33.12 15.09 -28.65
N ASP A 235 -33.83 15.67 -29.62
CA ASP A 235 -35.26 15.96 -29.53
C ASP A 235 -36.07 14.67 -29.34
N PHE A 236 -35.74 13.61 -30.09
CA PHE A 236 -36.31 12.27 -29.89
C PHE A 236 -36.12 11.78 -28.45
N LEU A 237 -34.93 11.97 -27.87
CA LEU A 237 -34.64 11.51 -26.50
C LEU A 237 -35.33 12.35 -25.44
N GLU A 238 -35.42 13.66 -25.63
CA GLU A 238 -36.18 14.53 -24.72
C GLU A 238 -37.66 14.14 -24.70
N TYR A 239 -38.24 13.84 -25.86
CA TYR A 239 -39.59 13.30 -25.92
C TYR A 239 -39.69 11.89 -25.29
N PHE A 240 -38.72 11.01 -25.53
CA PHE A 240 -38.75 9.67 -24.93
C PHE A 240 -38.64 9.70 -23.40
N LYS A 241 -37.88 10.64 -22.82
CA LYS A 241 -37.83 10.85 -21.35
C LYS A 241 -39.19 11.23 -20.77
N LEU A 242 -40.03 11.94 -21.53
CA LEU A 242 -41.40 12.25 -21.12
C LEU A 242 -42.26 10.98 -21.07
N ILE A 243 -42.05 10.04 -21.99
CA ILE A 243 -42.78 8.77 -22.05
C ILE A 243 -42.30 7.81 -20.95
N ASP A 244 -40.99 7.63 -20.82
CA ASP A 244 -40.40 6.62 -19.93
C ASP A 244 -39.04 7.05 -19.36
N MET A 245 -39.10 8.01 -18.43
CA MET A 245 -37.95 8.48 -17.67
C MET A 245 -37.25 7.34 -16.91
N LYS A 246 -38.02 6.35 -16.43
CA LYS A 246 -37.47 5.23 -15.63
C LYS A 246 -36.52 4.38 -16.46
N PHE A 247 -36.88 4.10 -17.71
CA PHE A 247 -36.03 3.35 -18.63
C PHE A 247 -34.73 4.10 -18.94
N ILE A 248 -34.79 5.41 -19.21
CA ILE A 248 -33.58 6.22 -19.46
C ILE A 248 -32.64 6.21 -18.25
N ASN A 249 -33.18 6.42 -17.05
CA ASN A 249 -32.37 6.35 -15.82
C ASN A 249 -31.77 4.96 -15.59
N HIS A 250 -32.49 3.90 -15.97
CA HIS A 250 -31.95 2.54 -15.93
C HIS A 250 -30.77 2.37 -16.90
N LEU A 251 -30.88 2.85 -18.13
CA LEU A 251 -29.77 2.84 -19.08
C LEU A 251 -28.55 3.62 -18.57
N ASP A 252 -28.77 4.80 -17.98
CA ASP A 252 -27.70 5.62 -17.39
C ASP A 252 -27.01 4.92 -16.21
N SER A 253 -27.74 4.09 -15.46
CA SER A 253 -27.17 3.27 -14.38
C SER A 253 -26.39 2.04 -14.87
N MET A 254 -26.66 1.58 -16.10
CA MET A 254 -26.09 0.36 -16.67
C MET A 254 -24.92 0.62 -17.63
N TYR A 255 -24.88 1.81 -18.25
CA TYR A 255 -23.92 2.16 -19.29
C TYR A 255 -23.32 3.55 -19.06
N ASN A 256 -22.02 3.68 -19.29
CA ASN A 256 -21.33 4.98 -19.27
C ASN A 256 -21.27 5.62 -20.65
N ASN A 257 -21.55 6.93 -20.73
CA ASN A 257 -21.32 7.78 -21.90
C ASN A 257 -21.99 7.26 -23.19
N LEU A 258 -23.26 6.85 -23.16
CA LEU A 258 -23.97 6.48 -24.40
C LEU A 258 -24.18 7.72 -25.29
N SER A 259 -24.05 7.54 -26.62
CA SER A 259 -24.40 8.60 -27.57
C SER A 259 -25.91 8.60 -27.85
N PRO A 260 -26.50 9.71 -28.33
CA PRO A 260 -27.93 9.77 -28.63
C PRO A 260 -28.43 8.65 -29.56
N ARG A 261 -27.63 8.33 -30.58
CA ARG A 261 -27.89 7.21 -31.51
C ARG A 261 -27.86 5.84 -30.84
N GLN A 262 -27.06 5.65 -29.79
CA GLN A 262 -27.03 4.40 -29.03
C GLN A 262 -28.22 4.27 -28.08
N TYR A 263 -28.72 5.37 -27.52
CA TYR A 263 -30.00 5.34 -26.81
C TYR A 263 -31.13 4.92 -27.76
N LEU A 264 -31.20 5.50 -28.95
CA LEU A 264 -32.21 5.10 -29.95
C LEU A 264 -32.11 3.60 -30.27
N PHE A 265 -30.89 3.06 -30.43
CA PHE A 265 -30.68 1.62 -30.62
C PHE A 265 -31.30 0.80 -29.48
N LEU A 266 -31.00 1.15 -28.23
CA LEU A 266 -31.49 0.42 -27.04
C LEU A 266 -33.00 0.56 -26.87
N ILE A 267 -33.54 1.74 -27.11
CA ILE A 267 -34.99 2.00 -27.10
C ILE A 267 -35.70 1.15 -28.15
N ALA A 268 -35.15 1.09 -29.38
CA ALA A 268 -35.75 0.30 -30.46
C ALA A 268 -35.78 -1.20 -30.13
N VAL A 269 -34.69 -1.74 -29.57
CA VAL A 269 -34.62 -3.17 -29.20
C VAL A 269 -35.49 -3.49 -27.98
N GLU A 270 -35.32 -2.74 -26.89
CA GLU A 270 -35.86 -3.13 -25.57
C GLU A 270 -37.25 -2.58 -25.28
N ARG A 271 -37.63 -1.43 -25.88
CA ARG A 271 -38.94 -0.80 -25.64
C ARG A 271 -39.87 -0.88 -26.85
N MET A 272 -39.33 -0.86 -28.06
CA MET A 272 -40.13 -1.00 -29.30
C MET A 272 -40.18 -2.44 -29.82
N GLY A 273 -39.41 -3.37 -29.23
CA GLY A 273 -39.43 -4.79 -29.57
C GLY A 273 -38.87 -5.12 -30.96
N LYS A 274 -38.06 -4.22 -31.55
CA LYS A 274 -37.49 -4.36 -32.88
C LYS A 274 -36.30 -5.33 -32.87
N ASN A 275 -36.22 -6.18 -33.88
CA ASN A 275 -35.07 -7.07 -34.07
C ASN A 275 -33.86 -6.34 -34.70
N GLU A 276 -32.69 -6.98 -34.74
CA GLU A 276 -31.46 -6.34 -35.23
C GLU A 276 -31.51 -5.91 -36.70
N ALA A 277 -32.29 -6.60 -37.54
CA ALA A 277 -32.47 -6.22 -38.95
C ALA A 277 -33.34 -4.95 -39.04
N GLU A 278 -34.47 -4.94 -38.32
CA GLU A 278 -35.35 -3.76 -38.26
C GLU A 278 -34.64 -2.53 -37.67
N VAL A 279 -33.77 -2.72 -36.68
CA VAL A 279 -32.95 -1.63 -36.12
C VAL A 279 -31.91 -1.14 -37.14
N GLY A 280 -31.39 -2.02 -37.99
CA GLY A 280 -30.55 -1.64 -39.13
C GLY A 280 -31.29 -0.74 -40.11
N ASP A 281 -32.53 -1.09 -40.44
CA ASP A 281 -33.41 -0.31 -41.31
C ASP A 281 -33.75 1.05 -40.69
N ILE A 282 -34.16 1.07 -39.41
CA ILE A 282 -34.43 2.30 -38.65
C ILE A 282 -33.21 3.22 -38.63
N LEU A 283 -32.01 2.69 -38.34
CA LEU A 283 -30.80 3.50 -38.26
C LEU A 283 -30.19 3.81 -39.63
N ALA A 284 -30.78 3.31 -40.73
CA ALA A 284 -30.27 3.38 -42.10
C ALA A 284 -28.80 2.92 -42.22
N ILE A 285 -28.48 1.74 -41.66
CA ILE A 285 -27.11 1.19 -41.63
C ILE A 285 -27.07 -0.30 -41.98
N SER A 286 -25.91 -0.76 -42.45
CA SER A 286 -25.67 -2.17 -42.76
C SER A 286 -25.69 -3.07 -41.51
N ALA A 287 -26.00 -4.36 -41.70
CA ALA A 287 -25.93 -5.37 -40.63
C ALA A 287 -24.53 -5.48 -39.96
N SER A 288 -23.45 -5.18 -40.69
CA SER A 288 -22.11 -5.09 -40.09
C SER A 288 -21.99 -3.91 -39.12
N SER A 289 -22.61 -2.77 -39.45
CA SER A 289 -22.64 -1.58 -38.62
C SER A 289 -23.51 -1.76 -37.37
N VAL A 290 -24.66 -2.45 -37.50
CA VAL A 290 -25.51 -2.85 -36.36
C VAL A 290 -24.70 -3.64 -35.33
N ARG A 291 -23.97 -4.66 -35.78
CA ARG A 291 -23.08 -5.47 -34.91
C ARG A 291 -21.99 -4.63 -34.24
N SER A 292 -21.42 -3.66 -34.98
CA SER A 292 -20.43 -2.74 -34.44
C SER A 292 -21.01 -1.84 -33.33
N ILE A 293 -22.20 -1.27 -33.55
CA ILE A 293 -22.89 -0.45 -32.54
C ILE A 293 -23.19 -1.28 -31.30
N LYS A 294 -23.74 -2.49 -31.46
CA LYS A 294 -24.01 -3.41 -30.35
C LYS A 294 -22.75 -3.72 -29.53
N SER A 295 -21.63 -4.01 -30.21
CA SER A 295 -20.34 -4.26 -29.56
C SER A 295 -19.86 -3.04 -28.75
N ARG A 296 -19.97 -1.83 -29.32
CA ARG A 296 -19.60 -0.57 -28.66
C ARG A 296 -20.50 -0.22 -27.48
N ILE A 297 -21.77 -0.59 -27.51
CA ILE A 297 -22.68 -0.44 -26.36
C ILE A 297 -22.23 -1.40 -25.25
N LYS A 298 -21.96 -2.67 -25.58
CA LYS A 298 -21.49 -3.68 -24.62
C LYS A 298 -20.19 -3.28 -23.92
N SER A 299 -19.25 -2.66 -24.64
CA SER A 299 -18.00 -2.19 -24.03
C SER A 299 -18.18 -1.01 -23.07
N ARG A 300 -19.30 -0.29 -23.16
CA ARG A 300 -19.68 0.82 -22.28
C ARG A 300 -20.46 0.39 -21.04
N ARG A 301 -20.79 -0.90 -20.91
CA ARG A 301 -21.50 -1.41 -19.74
C ARG A 301 -20.63 -1.25 -18.49
N ILE A 302 -21.20 -0.69 -17.43
CA ILE A 302 -20.51 -0.52 -16.16
C ILE A 302 -20.17 -1.92 -15.62
N LYS A 303 -18.88 -2.18 -15.39
CA LYS A 303 -18.43 -3.39 -14.71
C LYS A 303 -18.70 -3.17 -13.22
N GLY A 304 -19.61 -3.97 -12.67
CA GLY A 304 -19.85 -4.04 -11.22
C GLY A 304 -18.64 -4.57 -10.47
#